data_AF-A0A9D1LBN2-F1
#
_entry.id   AF-A0A9D1LBN2-F1
#
_cell.length_a   1.000
_cell.length_b   1.000
_cell.length_c   1.000
_cell.angle_alpha   90.00
_cell.angle_beta   90.00
_cell.angle_gamma   90.00
#
_symmetry.space_group_name_H-M   'P 1'
#
loop_
_entity.id
_entity.type
_entity.pdbx_description
1 polymer ?
#
loop_
_entity_poly.entity_id
_entity_poly.type
_entity_poly.pdbx_seq_one_letter_code
_entity_poly.pdbx_strand_id
1 'polypeptide(L)'
;MDRTERIAGEMRRALSDILRNDLKDPRIPTVTSVTNIKLAKDLKYAKVYISIYAGEEEKKAALAALRGSGGFIRKALGQKMIIRTLPELT
;
A
#
# COMPACT_ATOMS: atom_id res chain seq x y z
N MET A 1 16.69 -11.07 12.67
CA MET A 1 15.95 -10.88 11.40
C MET A 1 14.54 -11.40 11.61
N ASP A 2 13.65 -10.51 12.01
CA ASP A 2 12.27 -10.83 12.34
C ASP A 2 11.49 -11.20 11.07
N ARG A 3 10.70 -12.28 11.14
CA ARG A 3 9.89 -12.80 10.02
C ARG A 3 8.99 -11.71 9.42
N THR A 4 8.52 -10.80 10.28
CA THR A 4 7.69 -9.64 9.97
C THR A 4 8.38 -8.64 9.05
N GLU A 5 9.69 -8.43 9.21
CA GLU A 5 10.46 -7.45 8.43
C GLU A 5 10.68 -7.94 6.99
N ARG A 6 10.91 -9.25 6.82
CA ARG A 6 10.93 -9.91 5.50
C ARG A 6 9.59 -9.77 4.79
N ILE A 7 8.48 -10.02 5.49
CA ILE A 7 7.12 -9.87 4.94
C ILE A 7 6.84 -8.40 4.59
N ALA A 8 7.24 -7.46 5.44
CA ALA A 8 7.08 -6.03 5.18
C ALA A 8 7.86 -5.57 3.92
N GLY A 9 9.08 -6.08 3.73
CA GLY A 9 9.86 -5.81 2.52
C GLY A 9 9.19 -6.31 1.24
N GLU A 10 8.68 -7.54 1.27
CA GLU A 10 7.93 -8.13 0.14
C GLU A 10 6.63 -7.37 -0.13
N MET A 11 5.86 -7.03 0.91
CA MET A 11 4.67 -6.19 0.78
C MET A 11 4.99 -4.83 0.19
N ARG A 12 6.08 -4.19 0.62
CA ARG A 12 6.48 -2.88 0.11
C ARG A 12 6.75 -2.94 -1.39
N ARG A 13 7.44 -3.98 -1.84
CA ARG A 13 7.74 -4.17 -3.26
C ARG A 13 6.48 -4.45 -4.06
N ALA A 14 5.61 -5.33 -3.57
CA ALA A 14 4.32 -5.64 -4.21
C ALA A 14 3.41 -4.41 -4.28
N LEU A 15 3.30 -3.64 -3.20
CA LEU A 15 2.50 -2.42 -3.13
C LEU A 15 3.04 -1.32 -4.04
N SER A 16 4.36 -1.12 -4.07
CA SER A 16 4.98 -0.18 -5.02
C SER A 16 4.69 -0.56 -6.46
N ASP A 17 4.69 -1.86 -6.79
CA ASP A 17 4.37 -2.34 -8.13
C ASP A 17 2.89 -2.12 -8.49
N ILE A 18 1.97 -2.42 -7.56
CA ILE A 18 0.53 -2.17 -7.72
C ILE A 18 0.27 -0.66 -7.86
N LEU A 19 0.91 0.18 -7.05
CA LEU A 19 0.76 1.63 -7.16
C LEU A 19 1.20 2.14 -8.54
N ARG A 20 2.28 1.57 -9.09
CA ARG A 20 2.89 2.05 -10.33
C ARG A 20 2.21 1.50 -11.59
N ASN A 21 1.70 0.27 -11.56
CA ASN A 21 1.03 -0.37 -12.70
C ASN A 21 -0.48 -0.15 -12.71
N ASP A 22 -1.13 -0.26 -11.55
CA ASP A 22 -2.58 -0.28 -11.42
C ASP A 22 -3.17 1.10 -11.10
N LEU A 23 -2.42 1.93 -10.35
CA LEU A 23 -2.83 3.30 -10.03
C LEU A 23 -2.35 4.29 -11.11
N LYS A 24 -2.88 4.14 -12.32
CA LYS A 24 -2.78 5.16 -13.39
C LYS A 24 -4.00 6.07 -13.35
N ASP A 25 -4.13 6.87 -12.29
CA ASP A 25 -5.15 7.92 -12.26
C ASP A 25 -4.44 9.30 -12.30
N PRO A 26 -4.80 10.19 -13.25
CA PRO A 26 -4.18 11.52 -13.39
C PRO A 26 -4.37 12.43 -12.17
N ARG A 27 -5.19 12.04 -11.19
CA ARG A 27 -5.36 12.74 -9.89
C ARG A 27 -4.39 12.29 -8.81
N ILE A 28 -3.65 11.21 -9.08
CA ILE A 28 -2.64 10.68 -8.18
C ILE A 28 -1.31 11.02 -8.83
N PRO A 29 -0.50 11.89 -8.22
CA PRO A 29 0.72 12.33 -8.84
C PRO A 29 1.65 11.14 -9.01
N THR A 30 2.28 11.06 -10.17
CA THR A 30 3.19 9.98 -10.63
C THR A 30 4.33 9.69 -9.65
N VAL A 31 4.54 10.55 -8.65
CA VAL A 31 5.55 10.50 -7.59
C VAL A 31 4.97 10.07 -6.23
N THR A 32 3.98 9.19 -6.22
CA THR A 32 3.49 8.56 -4.98
C THR A 32 4.33 7.32 -4.67
N SER A 33 5.07 7.33 -3.56
CA SER A 33 5.97 6.25 -3.16
C SER A 33 5.65 5.70 -1.77
N VAL A 34 5.73 4.37 -1.63
CA VAL A 34 5.60 3.71 -0.33
C VAL A 34 6.91 3.89 0.44
N THR A 35 6.87 4.71 1.48
CA THR A 35 8.01 5.02 2.33
C THR A 35 8.28 3.89 3.30
N ASN A 36 7.24 3.36 3.95
CA ASN A 36 7.40 2.33 4.96
C ASN A 36 6.12 1.51 5.16
N ILE A 37 6.25 0.28 5.65
CA ILE A 37 5.13 -0.57 6.03
C ILE A 37 5.41 -1.13 7.42
N LYS A 38 4.52 -0.82 8.36
CA LYS A 38 4.54 -1.42 9.70
C LYS A 38 3.46 -2.46 9.82
N LEU A 39 3.87 -3.71 9.90
CA LEU A 39 3.01 -4.82 10.27
C LEU A 39 2.89 -4.89 11.80
N ALA A 40 1.67 -5.09 12.29
CA ALA A 40 1.43 -5.38 13.68
C ALA A 40 2.01 -6.76 14.05
N LYS A 41 2.37 -6.95 15.33
CA LYS A 41 2.88 -8.23 15.86
C LYS A 41 1.94 -9.41 15.57
N ASP A 42 0.65 -9.16 15.50
CA ASP A 42 -0.39 -10.16 15.23
C ASP A 42 -0.62 -10.42 13.72
N LEU A 43 0.12 -9.74 12.83
CA LEU A 43 0.00 -9.83 11.36
C LEU A 43 -1.42 -9.55 10.81
N LYS A 44 -2.35 -9.09 11.65
CA LYS A 44 -3.73 -8.71 11.28
C LYS A 44 -3.86 -7.29 10.78
N TYR A 45 -2.92 -6.41 11.10
CA TYR A 45 -2.94 -5.00 10.70
C TYR A 45 -1.64 -4.61 10.04
N ALA A 46 -1.74 -3.85 8.95
CA ALA A 46 -0.63 -3.30 8.21
C ALA A 46 -0.84 -1.79 8.04
N LYS A 47 0.04 -0.99 8.65
CA LYS A 47 0.08 0.46 8.45
C LYS A 47 1.00 0.78 7.30
N VAL A 48 0.45 1.38 6.24
CA VAL A 48 1.23 1.74 5.05
C VAL A 48 1.47 3.24 5.06
N TYR A 49 2.75 3.61 5.09
CA TYR A 49 3.17 5.01 4.99
C TYR A 49 3.49 5.33 3.54
N ILE A 50 2.69 6.21 2.97
CA ILE A 50 2.86 6.75 1.63
C ILE A 50 3.33 8.21 1.70
N SER A 51 4.31 8.52 0.86
CA SER A 51 4.69 9.90 0.55
C SER A 51 4.17 10.25 -0.82
N ILE A 52 3.39 11.32 -0.87
CA ILE A 52 2.86 11.93 -2.09
C ILE A 52 3.60 13.26 -2.26
N TYR A 53 4.40 13.38 -3.32
CA TYR A 53 5.09 14.63 -3.64
C TYR A 53 4.22 15.47 -4.58
N ALA A 54 3.20 16.14 -4.04
CA ALA A 54 2.31 17.03 -4.79
C ALA A 54 1.60 18.05 -3.91
N GLY A 55 0.81 18.92 -4.55
CA GLY A 55 0.00 19.94 -3.89
C GLY A 55 -1.05 19.35 -2.95
N GLU A 56 -1.58 20.18 -2.04
CA GLU A 56 -2.57 19.76 -1.03
C GLU A 56 -3.84 19.14 -1.63
N GLU A 57 -4.30 19.62 -2.78
CA GLU A 57 -5.48 19.10 -3.48
C GLU A 57 -5.26 17.66 -3.98
N GLU A 58 -4.14 17.40 -4.65
CA GLU A 58 -3.77 16.05 -5.09
C GLU A 58 -3.53 15.12 -3.90
N LYS A 59 -3.00 15.64 -2.79
CA LYS A 59 -2.85 14.86 -1.55
C LYS A 59 -4.21 14.37 -1.05
N LYS A 60 -5.23 15.23 -1.01
CA LYS A 60 -6.60 14.86 -0.63
C LYS A 60 -7.23 13.89 -1.63
N ALA A 61 -7.07 14.14 -2.93
CA ALA A 61 -7.59 13.28 -3.99
C ALA A 61 -6.98 11.88 -3.93
N ALA A 62 -5.65 11.78 -3.77
CA ALA A 62 -4.94 10.52 -3.61
C ALA A 62 -5.34 9.79 -2.33
N LEU A 63 -5.56 10.49 -1.22
CA LEU A 63 -6.02 9.89 0.03
C LEU A 63 -7.45 9.32 -0.10
N ALA A 64 -8.32 10.03 -0.82
CA ALA A 64 -9.67 9.56 -1.15
C ALA A 64 -9.63 8.34 -2.10
N ALA A 65 -8.79 8.40 -3.12
CA ALA A 65 -8.59 7.29 -4.06
C ALA A 65 -8.00 6.06 -3.36
N LEU A 66 -7.02 6.23 -2.47
CA LEU A 66 -6.44 5.13 -1.69
C LEU A 66 -7.45 4.53 -0.70
N ARG A 67 -8.29 5.36 -0.07
CA ARG A 67 -9.40 4.86 0.77
C ARG A 67 -10.39 4.02 -0.04
N GLY A 68 -10.75 4.46 -1.25
CA GLY A 68 -11.61 3.67 -2.16
C GLY A 68 -10.93 2.42 -2.70
N SER A 69 -9.64 2.50 -2.99
CA SER A 69 -8.82 1.43 -3.55
C SER A 69 -8.30 0.45 -2.50
N GLY A 70 -8.57 0.66 -1.20
CA GLY A 70 -8.15 -0.27 -0.13
C GLY A 70 -8.63 -1.70 -0.37
N GLY A 71 -9.86 -1.88 -0.86
CA GLY A 71 -10.39 -3.20 -1.25
C GLY A 71 -9.68 -3.80 -2.47
N PHE A 72 -9.34 -2.97 -3.46
CA PHE A 72 -8.61 -3.40 -4.65
C PHE A 72 -7.18 -3.82 -4.31
N ILE A 73 -6.47 -2.99 -3.54
CA ILE A 73 -5.12 -3.25 -3.05
C ILE A 73 -5.09 -4.54 -2.23
N ARG A 74 -6.09 -4.76 -1.38
CA ARG A 74 -6.25 -6.01 -0.63
C ARG A 74 -6.40 -7.22 -1.56
N LYS A 75 -7.23 -7.13 -2.60
CA LYS A 75 -7.40 -8.20 -3.58
C LYS A 75 -6.11 -8.47 -4.38
N ALA A 76 -5.44 -7.42 -4.84
CA ALA A 76 -4.19 -7.52 -5.59
C ALA A 76 -3.04 -8.09 -4.74
N LEU A 77 -2.93 -7.68 -3.48
CA LEU A 77 -1.98 -8.26 -2.52
C LEU A 77 -2.26 -9.73 -2.25
N GLY A 78 -3.53 -10.13 -2.11
CA GLY A 78 -3.91 -11.54 -1.93
C GLY A 78 -3.63 -12.41 -3.14
N GLN A 79 -3.58 -11.84 -4.35
CA GLN A 79 -3.15 -12.55 -5.55
C GLN A 79 -1.63 -12.64 -5.69
N LYS A 80 -0.89 -11.61 -5.27
CA LYS A 80 0.58 -11.59 -5.35
C LYS A 80 1.26 -12.29 -4.17
N MET A 81 0.60 -12.40 -3.02
CA MET A 81 1.18 -12.97 -1.80
C MET A 81 0.32 -14.13 -1.29
N ILE A 82 0.95 -15.30 -1.10
CA ILE A 82 0.30 -16.48 -0.52
C ILE A 82 0.25 -16.30 1.00
N ILE A 83 -0.75 -15.58 1.50
CA ILE A 83 -0.98 -15.32 2.92
C ILE A 83 -2.38 -15.77 3.32
N ARG A 84 -2.44 -16.59 4.37
CA ARG A 84 -3.67 -17.22 4.88
C ARG A 84 -4.68 -16.21 5.44
N THR A 85 -4.18 -15.10 5.99
CA THR A 85 -4.98 -13.98 6.49
C THR A 85 -4.38 -12.71 5.94
N LEU A 86 -5.11 -11.98 5.10
CA LEU A 86 -4.66 -10.66 4.67
C LEU A 86 -4.85 -9.65 5.80
N PRO A 87 -3.81 -8.93 6.23
CA PRO A 87 -3.99 -7.87 7.20
C PRO A 87 -4.93 -6.79 6.67
N GLU A 88 -5.68 -6.17 7.57
CA GLU A 88 -6.33 -4.90 7.28
C GLU A 88 -5.28 -3.83 7.05
N LEU A 89 -5.39 -3.18 5.90
CA LEU A 89 -4.53 -2.07 5.49
C LEU A 89 -5.20 -0.78 6.00
N THR A 90 -4.47 -0.02 6.81
CA THR A 90 -4.89 1.29 7.34
C THR A 90 -3.90 2.36 6.96
#